data_AF-A0A6B2LEK0-F1
#
_entry.id   AF-A0A6B2LEK0-F1
#
_cell.length_a   1.000
_cell.length_b   1.000
_cell.length_c   1.000
_cell.angle_alpha   90.00
_cell.angle_beta   90.00
_cell.angle_gamma   90.00
#
_symmetry.space_group_name_H-M   'P 1'
#
loop_
_entity.id
_entity.type
_entity.pdbx_description
1 polymer ?
#
loop_
_entity_poly.entity_id
_entity_poly.type
_entity_poly.pdbx_seq_one_letter_code
_entity_poly.pdbx_strand_id
1 'polypeptide(L)'
;MSRYGKAGMEIWRNSKLSSRLKQEQKEGKILSRKEWLFIKTTDKDLLILIPYFIWFCLPIIGYTMIIFAALYPAYLPSTFITPAVSEKIQVEDKQYRNRICTPLFTYFSNQLPSEEERKKWQEKEDNGHPNLILSQQKLILTTFNLNNLKRQELLQIGGFLQLQLLQVLPAFLIKYRVTQQLQFLQEDDHYLQAELPNLQPSEKHQACLARGLYPSPKTPHDHLLNQWLQLSSQDVLLAFFWSVSLLHNTTKKTN
;
A
#
# COMPACT_ATOMS: atom_id res chain seq x y z
N MET A 1 -26.87 -4.39 -23.14
CA MET A 1 -26.66 -4.10 -21.70
C MET A 1 -25.51 -3.12 -21.56
N SER A 2 -25.74 -1.94 -20.97
CA SER A 2 -24.69 -0.93 -20.78
C SER A 2 -23.56 -1.47 -19.91
N ARG A 3 -22.34 -0.94 -20.09
CA ARG A 3 -21.14 -1.33 -19.32
C ARG A 3 -21.36 -1.20 -17.80
N TYR A 4 -22.09 -0.17 -17.39
CA TYR A 4 -22.45 0.08 -15.99
C TYR A 4 -23.39 -0.99 -15.41
N GLY A 5 -24.37 -1.46 -16.20
CA GLY A 5 -25.26 -2.55 -15.76
C GLY A 5 -24.53 -3.87 -15.55
N LYS A 6 -23.51 -4.17 -16.38
CA LYS A 6 -22.65 -5.35 -16.18
C LYS A 6 -21.80 -5.24 -14.92
N ALA A 7 -21.24 -4.06 -14.65
CA ALA A 7 -20.43 -3.82 -13.45
C ALA A 7 -21.23 -4.03 -12.15
N GLY A 8 -22.48 -3.55 -12.09
CA GLY A 8 -23.35 -3.76 -10.92
C GLY A 8 -23.63 -5.24 -10.63
N MET A 9 -23.90 -6.04 -11.67
CA MET A 9 -24.09 -7.49 -11.52
C MET A 9 -22.82 -8.20 -11.07
N GLU A 10 -21.66 -7.75 -11.56
CA GLU A 10 -20.37 -8.32 -11.16
C GLU A 10 -20.06 -8.06 -9.68
N ILE A 11 -20.31 -6.84 -9.19
CA ILE A 11 -20.15 -6.51 -7.75
C ILE A 11 -21.07 -7.40 -6.90
N TRP A 12 -22.32 -7.59 -7.31
CA TRP A 12 -23.26 -8.47 -6.60
C TRP A 12 -22.78 -9.93 -6.58
N ARG A 13 -22.32 -10.45 -7.72
CA ARG A 13 -21.76 -11.81 -7.82
C ARG A 13 -20.52 -11.95 -6.92
N ASN A 14 -19.63 -10.96 -6.93
CA ASN A 14 -18.41 -10.97 -6.14
C ASN A 14 -18.73 -10.91 -4.63
N SER A 15 -19.71 -10.11 -4.22
CA SER A 15 -20.20 -10.04 -2.85
C SER A 15 -20.74 -11.38 -2.35
N LYS A 16 -21.52 -12.08 -3.18
CA LYS A 16 -22.03 -13.43 -2.86
C LYS A 16 -20.89 -14.44 -2.72
N LEU A 17 -19.91 -14.41 -3.62
CA LEU A 17 -18.75 -15.29 -3.56
C LEU A 17 -17.87 -15.01 -2.33
N SER A 18 -17.58 -13.73 -2.05
CA SER A 18 -16.83 -13.29 -0.87
C SER A 18 -17.52 -13.75 0.42
N SER A 19 -18.84 -13.64 0.49
CA SER A 19 -19.63 -14.14 1.63
C SER A 19 -19.50 -15.65 1.82
N ARG A 20 -19.48 -16.41 0.72
CA ARG A 20 -19.25 -17.87 0.75
C ARG A 20 -17.84 -18.22 1.23
N LEU A 21 -16.81 -17.57 0.69
CA LEU A 21 -15.43 -17.79 1.11
C LEU A 21 -15.20 -17.43 2.59
N LYS A 22 -15.83 -16.35 3.09
CA LYS A 22 -15.83 -16.02 4.52
C LYS A 22 -16.49 -17.09 5.37
N GLN A 23 -17.57 -17.69 4.87
CA GLN A 23 -18.25 -18.78 5.56
C GLN A 23 -17.37 -20.03 5.60
N GLU A 24 -16.79 -20.45 4.47
CA GLU A 24 -15.84 -21.56 4.40
C GLU A 24 -14.62 -21.33 5.31
N GLN A 25 -14.13 -20.09 5.38
CA GLN A 25 -13.03 -19.72 6.30
C GLN A 25 -13.43 -19.92 7.77
N LYS A 26 -14.66 -19.55 8.16
CA LYS A 26 -15.17 -19.81 9.51
C LYS A 26 -15.33 -21.29 9.81
N GLU A 27 -15.59 -22.10 8.79
CA GLU A 27 -15.66 -23.57 8.86
C GLU A 27 -14.26 -24.22 8.88
N GLY A 28 -13.18 -23.43 8.86
CA GLY A 28 -11.80 -23.90 9.00
C GLY A 28 -11.02 -24.02 7.70
N LYS A 29 -11.58 -23.59 6.56
CA LYS A 29 -10.84 -23.56 5.30
C LYS A 29 -9.66 -22.58 5.39
N ILE A 30 -8.47 -23.07 5.08
CA ILE A 30 -7.29 -22.23 4.89
C ILE A 30 -7.43 -21.55 3.52
N LEU A 31 -7.51 -20.22 3.51
CA LEU A 31 -7.63 -19.46 2.29
C LEU A 31 -6.28 -19.37 1.57
N SER A 32 -6.32 -19.39 0.24
CA SER A 32 -5.20 -18.94 -0.58
C SER A 32 -5.06 -17.41 -0.52
N ARG A 33 -3.87 -16.90 -0.84
CA ARG A 33 -3.62 -15.45 -0.96
C ARG A 33 -4.63 -14.77 -1.87
N LYS A 34 -4.94 -15.42 -3.01
CA LYS A 34 -5.89 -14.91 -4.00
C LYS A 34 -7.30 -14.78 -3.45
N GLU A 35 -7.78 -15.78 -2.71
CA GLU A 35 -9.10 -15.76 -2.08
C GLU A 35 -9.16 -14.69 -0.98
N TRP A 36 -8.12 -14.59 -0.16
CA TRP A 36 -8.03 -13.55 0.88
C TRP A 36 -8.01 -12.14 0.27
N LEU A 37 -7.19 -11.89 -0.76
CA LEU A 37 -7.16 -10.62 -1.49
C LEU A 37 -8.50 -10.32 -2.15
N PHE A 38 -9.16 -11.33 -2.72
CA PHE A 38 -10.47 -11.18 -3.33
C PHE A 38 -11.52 -10.74 -2.31
N ILE A 39 -11.54 -11.35 -1.11
CA ILE A 39 -12.41 -10.94 0.00
C ILE A 39 -12.18 -9.48 0.36
N LYS A 40 -10.91 -9.09 0.64
CA LYS A 40 -10.56 -7.74 1.07
C LYS A 40 -10.87 -6.69 0.00
N THR A 41 -10.66 -7.02 -1.27
CA THR A 41 -10.98 -6.14 -2.40
C THR A 41 -12.49 -5.96 -2.54
N THR A 42 -13.25 -7.05 -2.42
CA THR A 42 -14.72 -7.01 -2.47
C THR A 42 -15.30 -6.18 -1.32
N ASP A 43 -14.75 -6.33 -0.11
CA ASP A 43 -15.18 -5.54 1.04
C ASP A 43 -14.91 -4.04 0.83
N LYS A 44 -13.74 -3.70 0.30
CA LYS A 44 -13.40 -2.31 -0.08
C LYS A 44 -14.38 -1.76 -1.13
N ASP A 45 -14.67 -2.53 -2.18
CA ASP A 45 -15.57 -2.12 -3.24
C ASP A 45 -17.00 -1.87 -2.73
N LEU A 46 -17.47 -2.67 -1.77
CA LEU A 46 -18.77 -2.49 -1.11
C LEU A 46 -18.80 -1.23 -0.22
N LEU A 47 -17.73 -0.97 0.55
CA LEU A 47 -17.64 0.22 1.39
C LEU A 47 -17.62 1.51 0.55
N ILE A 48 -16.90 1.49 -0.57
CA ILE A 48 -16.85 2.59 -1.52
C ILE A 48 -18.25 2.90 -2.08
N LEU A 49 -19.12 1.90 -2.25
CA LEU A 49 -20.47 2.08 -2.81
C LEU A 49 -21.43 2.86 -1.88
N ILE A 50 -21.22 2.82 -0.56
CA ILE A 50 -22.10 3.45 0.43
C ILE A 50 -22.29 4.95 0.18
N PRO A 51 -21.23 5.79 0.07
CA PRO A 51 -21.40 7.21 -0.22
C PRO A 51 -22.04 7.47 -1.59
N TYR A 52 -21.75 6.65 -2.60
CA TYR A 52 -22.40 6.78 -3.92
C TYR A 52 -23.90 6.51 -3.86
N PHE A 53 -24.33 5.55 -3.05
CA PHE A 53 -25.74 5.28 -2.82
C PHE A 53 -26.45 6.48 -2.18
N ILE A 54 -25.83 7.09 -1.16
CA ILE A 54 -26.37 8.29 -0.50
C ILE A 54 -26.47 9.46 -1.49
N TRP A 55 -25.44 9.68 -2.33
CA TRP A 55 -25.45 10.71 -3.38
C TRP A 55 -26.54 10.49 -4.42
N PHE A 56 -26.79 9.23 -4.80
CA PHE A 56 -27.87 8.91 -5.73
C PHE A 56 -29.26 9.25 -5.15
N CYS A 57 -29.46 9.05 -3.84
CA CYS A 57 -30.73 9.38 -3.18
C CYS A 57 -30.99 10.89 -3.03
N LEU A 58 -29.97 11.74 -3.18
CA LEU A 58 -30.06 13.18 -2.94
C LEU A 58 -29.92 13.97 -4.27
N PRO A 59 -31.01 14.56 -4.81
CA PRO A 59 -31.08 15.01 -6.21
C PRO A 59 -30.06 16.08 -6.61
N ILE A 60 -29.68 16.99 -5.71
CA ILE A 60 -28.70 18.05 -6.02
C ILE A 60 -27.26 17.52 -5.94
N ILE A 61 -27.00 16.58 -5.03
CA ILE A 61 -25.65 16.06 -4.76
C ILE A 61 -25.24 15.04 -5.82
N GLY A 62 -26.20 14.31 -6.40
CA GLY A 62 -25.97 13.34 -7.47
C GLY A 62 -25.17 13.90 -8.66
N TYR A 63 -25.31 15.18 -9.01
CA TYR A 63 -24.52 15.80 -10.08
C TYR A 63 -23.04 15.97 -9.73
N THR A 64 -22.72 16.18 -8.44
CA THR A 64 -21.32 16.31 -7.99
C THR A 64 -20.55 14.99 -8.11
N MET A 65 -21.25 13.85 -8.10
CA MET A 65 -20.68 12.52 -8.27
C MET A 65 -19.94 12.37 -9.61
N ILE A 66 -20.47 12.95 -10.70
CA ILE A 66 -19.85 12.87 -12.03
C ILE A 66 -18.46 13.54 -12.01
N ILE A 67 -18.39 14.72 -11.40
CA ILE A 67 -17.14 15.48 -11.27
C ILE A 67 -16.18 14.72 -10.33
N PHE A 68 -16.68 14.21 -9.21
CA PHE A 68 -15.88 13.47 -8.23
C PHE A 68 -15.24 12.21 -8.83
N ALA A 69 -16.01 11.42 -9.59
CA ALA A 69 -15.53 10.21 -10.25
C ALA A 69 -14.43 10.50 -11.28
N ALA A 70 -14.47 11.66 -11.95
CA ALA A 70 -13.46 12.08 -12.90
C ALA A 70 -12.16 12.55 -12.21
N LEU A 71 -12.26 13.25 -11.09
CA LEU A 71 -11.11 13.78 -10.34
C LEU A 71 -10.42 12.71 -9.48
N TYR A 72 -11.20 11.76 -8.98
CA TYR A 72 -10.76 10.78 -7.98
C TYR A 72 -11.09 9.35 -8.44
N PRO A 73 -10.53 8.89 -9.59
CA PRO A 73 -10.84 7.57 -10.16
C PRO A 73 -10.48 6.42 -9.22
N ALA A 74 -9.57 6.69 -8.30
CA ALA A 74 -9.05 5.78 -7.31
C ALA A 74 -10.12 5.40 -6.24
N TYR A 75 -11.12 6.26 -6.02
CA TYR A 75 -12.27 6.05 -5.12
C TYR A 75 -13.48 5.43 -5.84
N LEU A 76 -13.27 4.82 -7.01
CA LEU A 76 -14.27 4.00 -7.68
C LEU A 76 -14.06 2.53 -7.30
N PRO A 77 -15.12 1.71 -7.30
CA PRO A 77 -14.96 0.27 -7.17
C PRO A 77 -14.05 -0.27 -8.27
N SER A 78 -13.26 -1.29 -7.95
CA SER A 78 -12.24 -1.86 -8.83
C SER A 78 -12.80 -2.29 -10.20
N THR A 79 -14.06 -2.72 -10.25
CA THR A 79 -14.79 -3.11 -11.47
C THR A 79 -14.94 -1.99 -12.49
N PHE A 80 -14.88 -0.72 -12.08
CA PHE A 80 -14.98 0.43 -12.97
C PHE A 80 -13.62 0.90 -13.51
N ILE A 81 -12.52 0.41 -12.94
CA ILE A 81 -11.17 0.81 -13.32
C ILE A 81 -10.73 0.02 -14.56
N THR A 82 -10.38 0.74 -15.62
CA THR A 82 -9.87 0.11 -16.85
C THR A 82 -8.37 -0.16 -16.74
N PRO A 83 -7.81 -1.08 -17.54
CA PRO A 83 -6.37 -1.31 -17.56
C PRO A 83 -5.56 -0.02 -17.81
N ALA A 84 -6.01 0.81 -18.75
CA ALA A 84 -5.37 2.10 -19.05
C ALA A 84 -5.44 3.10 -17.88
N VAL A 85 -6.53 3.11 -17.10
CA VAL A 85 -6.63 3.96 -15.91
C VAL A 85 -5.74 3.42 -14.79
N SER A 86 -5.71 2.10 -14.60
CA SER A 86 -4.82 1.46 -13.62
C SER A 86 -3.35 1.74 -13.90
N GLU A 87 -2.93 1.67 -15.17
CA GLU A 87 -1.57 2.00 -15.59
C GLU A 87 -1.21 3.46 -15.27
N LYS A 88 -2.11 4.41 -15.56
CA LYS A 88 -1.91 5.82 -15.20
C LYS A 88 -1.74 6.00 -13.69
N ILE A 89 -2.59 5.36 -12.88
CA ILE A 89 -2.49 5.40 -11.42
C ILE A 89 -1.14 4.86 -10.96
N GLN A 90 -0.67 3.74 -11.52
CA GLN A 90 0.63 3.17 -11.16
C GLN A 90 1.80 4.10 -11.51
N VAL A 91 1.74 4.79 -12.66
CA VAL A 91 2.75 5.77 -13.06
C VAL A 91 2.73 6.99 -12.12
N GLU A 92 1.55 7.52 -11.81
CA GLU A 92 1.38 8.62 -10.86
C GLU A 92 1.87 8.27 -9.46
N ASP A 93 1.53 7.07 -8.98
CA ASP A 93 2.01 6.53 -7.69
C ASP A 93 3.53 6.44 -7.66
N LYS A 94 4.16 5.96 -8.73
CA LYS A 94 5.62 5.89 -8.84
C LYS A 94 6.25 7.27 -8.78
N GLN A 95 5.72 8.23 -9.55
CA GLN A 95 6.21 9.61 -9.51
C GLN A 95 6.03 10.24 -8.13
N TYR A 96 4.87 10.01 -7.50
CA TYR A 96 4.58 10.51 -6.17
C TYR A 96 5.57 9.93 -5.14
N ARG A 97 5.76 8.61 -5.10
CA ARG A 97 6.72 7.96 -4.20
C ARG A 97 8.15 8.48 -4.41
N ASN A 98 8.57 8.70 -5.66
CA ASN A 98 9.89 9.28 -5.95
C ASN A 98 10.05 10.70 -5.37
N ARG A 99 8.99 11.53 -5.41
CA ARG A 99 9.01 12.88 -4.83
C ARG A 99 9.09 12.86 -3.29
N ILE A 100 8.42 11.90 -2.65
CA ILE A 100 8.32 11.86 -1.18
C ILE A 100 9.36 10.97 -0.49
N CYS A 101 10.08 10.09 -1.21
CA CYS A 101 11.04 9.17 -0.60
C CYS A 101 12.17 9.91 0.13
N THR A 102 12.74 10.95 -0.49
CA THR A 102 13.79 11.77 0.10
C THR A 102 13.35 12.53 1.35
N PRO A 103 12.25 13.33 1.35
CA PRO A 103 11.82 14.02 2.56
C PRO A 103 11.42 13.06 3.68
N LEU A 104 10.81 11.90 3.36
CA LEU A 104 10.53 10.86 4.35
C LEU A 104 11.81 10.27 4.94
N PHE A 105 12.79 9.91 4.11
CA PHE A 105 14.07 9.39 4.56
C PHE A 105 14.83 10.40 5.44
N THR A 106 14.87 11.67 5.02
CA THR A 106 15.45 12.76 5.81
C THR A 106 14.73 12.93 7.14
N TYR A 107 13.40 12.86 7.15
CA TYR A 107 12.62 12.92 8.39
C TYR A 107 13.02 11.78 9.34
N PHE A 108 13.04 10.53 8.87
CA PHE A 108 13.38 9.39 9.72
C PHE A 108 14.82 9.44 10.22
N SER A 109 15.78 9.79 9.35
CA SER A 109 17.18 9.93 9.76
C SER A 109 17.36 11.03 10.81
N ASN A 110 16.64 12.15 10.72
CA ASN A 110 16.72 13.22 11.71
C ASN A 110 16.22 12.84 13.10
N GLN A 111 15.39 11.80 13.20
CA GLN A 111 14.87 11.29 14.47
C GLN A 111 15.82 10.30 15.16
N LEU A 112 16.98 9.99 14.57
CA LEU A 112 18.03 9.23 15.22
C LEU A 112 18.70 10.09 16.31
N PRO A 113 19.02 9.51 17.49
CA PRO A 113 19.43 10.26 18.68
C PRO A 113 20.83 10.87 18.57
N SER A 114 21.78 10.21 17.89
CA SER A 114 23.17 10.69 17.76
C SER A 114 23.45 11.34 16.41
N GLU A 115 24.13 12.48 16.40
CA GLU A 115 24.53 13.16 15.16
C GLU A 115 25.51 12.32 14.32
N GLU A 116 26.39 11.54 14.97
CA GLU A 116 27.29 10.62 14.27
C GLU A 116 26.51 9.48 13.59
N GLU A 117 25.49 8.94 14.26
CA GLU A 117 24.61 7.93 13.67
C GLU A 117 23.87 8.51 12.47
N ARG A 118 23.36 9.75 12.57
CA ARG A 118 22.74 10.45 11.45
C ARG A 118 23.65 10.57 10.24
N LYS A 119 24.89 11.03 10.44
CA LYS A 119 25.88 11.17 9.35
C LYS A 119 26.22 9.81 8.74
N LYS A 120 26.49 8.80 9.58
CA LYS A 120 26.72 7.42 9.13
C LYS A 120 25.55 6.88 8.29
N TRP A 121 24.31 7.20 8.68
CA TRP A 121 23.07 6.83 7.97
C TRP A 121 22.71 7.68 6.76
N GLN A 122 23.38 8.81 6.53
CA GLN A 122 23.19 9.62 5.32
C GLN A 122 24.31 9.39 4.29
N GLU A 123 25.49 9.01 4.77
CA GLU A 123 26.69 8.82 3.94
C GLU A 123 26.80 7.42 3.33
N LYS A 124 26.38 6.36 4.04
CA LYS A 124 26.50 4.98 3.55
C LYS A 124 25.59 4.69 2.34
N GLU A 125 26.17 4.23 1.24
CA GLU A 125 25.39 3.77 0.08
C GLU A 125 24.53 2.51 0.39
N ASP A 126 24.93 1.75 1.41
CA ASP A 126 24.29 0.50 1.87
C ASP A 126 23.18 0.69 2.92
N ASN A 127 22.70 1.91 3.16
CA ASN A 127 21.65 2.16 4.16
C ASN A 127 20.30 1.49 3.87
N GLY A 128 20.16 0.90 2.68
CA GLY A 128 19.05 0.05 2.28
C GLY A 128 19.35 -1.44 2.34
N HIS A 129 20.45 -1.92 2.93
CA HIS A 129 20.68 -3.36 3.05
C HIS A 129 19.86 -3.94 4.23
N PRO A 130 19.06 -5.01 4.04
CA PRO A 130 18.20 -5.57 5.09
C PRO A 130 18.94 -5.88 6.40
N ASN A 131 20.15 -6.45 6.32
CA ASN A 131 20.97 -6.77 7.48
C ASN A 131 21.31 -5.55 8.37
N LEU A 132 21.55 -4.37 7.77
CA LEU A 132 21.82 -3.16 8.54
C LEU A 132 20.56 -2.72 9.30
N ILE A 133 19.40 -2.77 8.64
CA ILE A 133 18.12 -2.41 9.25
C ILE A 133 17.80 -3.35 10.43
N LEU A 134 18.03 -4.65 10.26
CA LEU A 134 17.87 -5.62 11.34
C LEU A 134 18.81 -5.34 12.52
N SER A 135 20.07 -5.00 12.25
CA SER A 135 21.03 -4.65 13.32
C SER A 135 20.59 -3.44 14.15
N GLN A 136 19.72 -2.57 13.59
CA GLN A 136 19.25 -1.35 14.22
C GLN A 136 17.73 -1.36 14.49
N GLN A 137 17.10 -2.53 14.47
CA GLN A 137 15.65 -2.67 14.58
C GLN A 137 15.06 -1.94 15.79
N LYS A 138 15.71 -2.05 16.96
CA LYS A 138 15.21 -1.43 18.20
C LYS A 138 15.14 0.08 18.06
N LEU A 139 16.20 0.67 17.51
CA LEU A 139 16.28 2.10 17.28
C LEU A 139 15.18 2.55 16.33
N ILE A 140 15.08 1.90 15.17
CA ILE A 140 14.10 2.22 14.14
C ILE A 140 12.67 2.11 14.70
N LEU A 141 12.33 1.04 15.41
CA LEU A 141 10.98 0.87 15.97
C LEU A 141 10.65 1.89 17.07
N THR A 142 11.63 2.27 17.90
CA THR A 142 11.42 3.33 18.90
C THR A 142 11.23 4.70 18.26
N THR A 143 11.97 4.96 17.18
CA THR A 143 11.93 6.21 16.43
C THR A 143 10.67 6.31 15.56
N PHE A 144 10.26 5.19 14.95
CA PHE A 144 9.13 5.07 14.04
C PHE A 144 7.83 4.81 14.81
N ASN A 145 7.47 5.72 15.72
CA ASN A 145 6.22 5.63 16.46
C ASN A 145 5.12 6.44 15.76
N LEU A 146 4.16 5.76 15.14
CA LEU A 146 3.00 6.37 14.47
C LEU A 146 2.19 7.32 15.37
N ASN A 147 2.29 7.19 16.70
CA ASN A 147 1.61 8.06 17.65
C ASN A 147 2.15 9.50 17.68
N ASN A 148 3.44 9.66 17.37
CA ASN A 148 4.14 10.95 17.51
C ASN A 148 4.27 11.70 16.18
N LEU A 149 3.74 11.13 15.10
CA LEU A 149 3.79 11.73 13.77
C LEU A 149 2.77 12.86 13.64
N LYS A 150 3.18 13.99 13.07
CA LYS A 150 2.23 15.05 12.72
C LYS A 150 1.48 14.65 11.46
N ARG A 151 0.44 15.43 11.14
CA ARG A 151 -0.49 15.12 10.05
C ARG A 151 0.21 15.05 8.69
N GLN A 152 1.21 15.87 8.43
CA GLN A 152 1.89 15.93 7.13
C GLN A 152 2.73 14.68 6.88
N GLU A 153 3.43 14.19 7.90
CA GLU A 153 4.21 12.97 7.87
C GLU A 153 3.29 11.75 7.69
N LEU A 154 2.14 11.74 8.38
CA LEU A 154 1.11 10.71 8.19
C LEU A 154 0.55 10.71 6.75
N LEU A 155 0.33 11.89 6.14
CA LEU A 155 -0.09 11.99 4.74
C LEU A 155 0.98 11.44 3.80
N GLN A 156 2.25 11.77 4.02
CA GLN A 156 3.36 11.27 3.20
C GLN A 156 3.52 9.76 3.34
N ILE A 157 3.47 9.21 4.55
CA ILE A 157 3.52 7.77 4.79
C ILE A 157 2.34 7.07 4.13
N GLY A 158 1.13 7.60 4.30
CA GLY A 158 -0.05 7.00 3.69
C GLY A 158 0.00 7.06 2.16
N GLY A 159 0.40 8.20 1.59
CA GLY A 159 0.59 8.32 0.15
C GLY A 159 1.73 7.42 -0.36
N PHE A 160 2.79 7.22 0.43
CA PHE A 160 3.79 6.20 0.13
C PHE A 160 3.13 4.83 0.10
N LEU A 161 2.34 4.45 1.10
CA LEU A 161 1.62 3.15 1.16
C LEU A 161 0.46 3.01 0.15
N GLN A 162 0.39 3.82 -0.92
CA GLN A 162 -0.69 3.82 -1.92
C GLN A 162 -2.08 4.07 -1.32
N LEU A 163 -2.15 4.70 -0.15
CA LEU A 163 -3.41 5.15 0.40
C LEU A 163 -3.85 6.42 -0.31
N GLN A 164 -5.04 6.34 -0.88
CA GLN A 164 -5.76 7.50 -1.33
C GLN A 164 -6.32 8.21 -0.10
N LEU A 165 -5.62 9.27 0.31
CA LEU A 165 -5.98 10.10 1.46
C LEU A 165 -6.49 11.44 0.93
N LEU A 166 -7.75 11.75 1.23
CA LEU A 166 -8.26 13.10 1.02
C LEU A 166 -7.53 14.06 1.95
N GLN A 167 -7.03 15.17 1.40
CA GLN A 167 -6.32 16.16 2.20
C GLN A 167 -7.19 16.74 3.33
N VAL A 168 -8.51 16.72 3.23
CA VAL A 168 -9.40 17.21 4.29
C VAL A 168 -9.48 16.29 5.52
N LEU A 169 -8.93 15.07 5.46
CA LEU A 169 -8.99 14.11 6.57
C LEU A 169 -8.22 14.62 7.81
N PRO A 170 -8.80 14.46 9.02
CA PRO A 170 -8.11 14.73 10.26
C PRO A 170 -7.02 13.69 10.56
N ALA A 171 -6.02 14.08 11.36
CA ALA A 171 -4.82 13.28 11.62
C ALA A 171 -5.13 11.87 12.18
N PHE A 172 -6.09 11.74 13.10
CA PHE A 172 -6.43 10.46 13.71
C PHE A 172 -7.01 9.45 12.70
N LEU A 173 -7.79 9.91 11.72
CA LEU A 173 -8.31 9.05 10.65
C LEU A 173 -7.21 8.64 9.67
N ILE A 174 -6.30 9.56 9.33
CA ILE A 174 -5.16 9.24 8.47
C ILE A 174 -4.30 8.16 9.14
N LYS A 175 -3.98 8.36 10.42
CA LYS A 175 -3.24 7.39 11.22
C LYS A 175 -3.93 6.03 11.24
N TYR A 176 -5.24 5.99 11.53
CA TYR A 176 -6.01 4.75 11.47
C TYR A 176 -5.88 4.05 10.12
N ARG A 177 -6.02 4.78 9.01
CA ARG A 177 -5.88 4.21 7.65
C ARG A 177 -4.47 3.70 7.37
N VAL A 178 -3.44 4.42 7.79
CA VAL A 178 -2.04 3.97 7.70
C VAL A 178 -1.84 2.68 8.49
N THR A 179 -2.32 2.61 9.73
CA THR A 179 -2.23 1.41 10.55
C THR A 179 -2.97 0.22 9.92
N GLN A 180 -4.18 0.43 9.40
CA GLN A 180 -4.93 -0.61 8.70
C GLN A 180 -4.20 -1.11 7.45
N GLN A 181 -3.52 -0.22 6.71
CA GLN A 181 -2.75 -0.61 5.53
C GLN A 181 -1.50 -1.42 5.89
N LEU A 182 -0.80 -1.05 6.97
CA LEU A 182 0.33 -1.81 7.47
C LEU A 182 -0.11 -3.20 7.95
N GLN A 183 -1.23 -3.30 8.66
CA GLN A 183 -1.82 -4.58 9.07
C GLN A 183 -2.24 -5.42 7.86
N PHE A 184 -2.85 -4.79 6.84
CA PHE A 184 -3.16 -5.47 5.58
C PHE A 184 -1.92 -6.04 4.90
N LEU A 185 -0.82 -5.28 4.83
CA LEU A 185 0.44 -5.75 4.27
C LEU A 185 1.04 -6.91 5.08
N GLN A 186 0.96 -6.83 6.41
CA GLN A 186 1.43 -7.89 7.30
C GLN A 186 0.61 -9.17 7.13
N GLU A 187 -0.73 -9.07 7.01
CA GLU A 187 -1.59 -10.21 6.68
C GLU A 187 -1.27 -10.77 5.28
N ASP A 188 -1.09 -9.91 4.26
CA ASP A 188 -0.71 -10.34 2.90
C ASP A 188 0.66 -11.03 2.87
N ASP A 189 1.62 -10.55 3.67
CA ASP A 189 2.97 -11.14 3.80
C ASP A 189 2.92 -12.58 4.32
N HIS A 190 2.02 -12.88 5.26
CA HIS A 190 1.84 -14.25 5.76
C HIS A 190 1.43 -15.22 4.64
N TYR A 191 0.49 -14.83 3.78
CA TYR A 191 0.11 -15.65 2.62
C TYR A 191 1.20 -15.66 1.54
N LEU A 192 1.83 -14.51 1.30
CA LEU A 192 2.87 -14.37 0.28
C LEU A 192 4.08 -15.25 0.58
N GLN A 193 4.48 -15.38 1.85
CA GLN A 193 5.62 -16.21 2.25
C GLN A 193 5.43 -17.68 1.85
N ALA A 194 4.23 -18.21 1.99
CA ALA A 194 3.93 -19.60 1.64
C ALA A 194 3.83 -19.82 0.12
N GLU A 195 3.31 -18.84 -0.62
CA GLU A 195 3.00 -19.00 -2.05
C GLU A 195 4.11 -18.49 -2.98
N LEU A 196 5.06 -17.67 -2.51
CA LEU A 196 6.09 -16.98 -3.32
C LEU A 196 6.72 -17.78 -4.48
N PRO A 197 7.21 -19.03 -4.28
CA PRO A 197 7.84 -19.79 -5.37
C PRO A 197 6.89 -20.11 -6.52
N ASN A 198 5.59 -20.21 -6.25
CA ASN A 198 4.56 -20.64 -7.20
C ASN A 198 3.79 -19.46 -7.83
N LEU A 199 4.06 -18.22 -7.41
CA LEU A 199 3.38 -17.04 -7.96
C LEU A 199 3.79 -16.77 -9.41
N GLN A 200 2.82 -16.30 -10.19
CA GLN A 200 3.07 -15.84 -11.54
C GLN A 200 3.89 -14.52 -11.55
N PRO A 201 4.70 -14.24 -12.59
CA PRO A 201 5.50 -13.01 -12.65
C PRO A 201 4.68 -11.72 -12.52
N SER A 202 3.46 -11.70 -13.06
CA SER A 202 2.53 -10.57 -12.92
C SER A 202 2.08 -10.36 -11.47
N GLU A 203 1.87 -11.44 -10.72
CA GLU A 203 1.44 -11.40 -9.32
C GLU A 203 2.58 -10.98 -8.41
N LYS A 204 3.80 -11.44 -8.71
CA LYS A 204 5.04 -10.96 -8.05
C LYS A 204 5.22 -9.46 -8.30
N HIS A 205 4.99 -9.00 -9.53
CA HIS A 205 5.03 -7.58 -9.86
C HIS A 205 4.03 -6.76 -9.06
N GLN A 206 2.78 -7.19 -9.01
CA GLN A 206 1.75 -6.52 -8.20
C GLN A 206 2.09 -6.53 -6.70
N ALA A 207 2.63 -7.65 -6.18
CA ALA A 207 3.06 -7.75 -4.78
C ALA A 207 4.20 -6.77 -4.45
N CYS A 208 5.17 -6.60 -5.36
CA CYS A 208 6.21 -5.58 -5.23
C CYS A 208 5.60 -4.17 -5.21
N LEU A 209 4.74 -3.85 -6.17
CA LEU A 209 4.13 -2.52 -6.28
C LEU A 209 3.30 -2.16 -5.05
N ALA A 210 2.53 -3.10 -4.51
CA ALA A 210 1.74 -2.90 -3.29
C ALA A 210 2.63 -2.52 -2.07
N ARG A 211 3.85 -3.05 -2.02
CA ARG A 211 4.86 -2.78 -0.98
C ARG A 211 5.73 -1.56 -1.29
N GLY A 212 5.60 -0.97 -2.48
CA GLY A 212 6.44 0.16 -2.91
C GLY A 212 7.75 -0.18 -3.54
N LEU A 213 7.90 -1.43 -3.94
CA LEU A 213 9.12 -1.95 -4.53
C LEU A 213 8.99 -1.87 -6.03
N TYR A 214 9.97 -1.24 -6.67
CA TYR A 214 10.04 -1.14 -8.12
C TYR A 214 11.13 -2.07 -8.64
N PRO A 215 10.77 -3.27 -9.12
CA PRO A 215 11.73 -4.23 -9.65
C PRO A 215 12.40 -3.65 -10.90
N SER A 216 13.67 -4.00 -11.08
CA SER A 216 14.48 -3.61 -12.23
C SER A 216 15.23 -4.83 -12.77
N PRO A 217 15.79 -4.80 -13.99
CA PRO A 217 16.60 -5.90 -14.50
C PRO A 217 17.77 -6.30 -13.58
N LYS A 218 18.28 -5.35 -12.78
CA LYS A 218 19.36 -5.59 -11.80
C LYS A 218 18.84 -6.13 -10.47
N THR A 219 17.56 -5.88 -10.14
CA THR A 219 16.93 -6.23 -8.87
C THR A 219 15.60 -6.94 -9.15
N PRO A 220 15.64 -8.29 -9.32
CA PRO A 220 14.46 -9.05 -9.71
C PRO A 220 13.43 -9.08 -8.58
N HIS A 221 12.16 -9.35 -8.95
CA HIS A 221 11.03 -9.39 -8.03
C HIS A 221 11.27 -10.30 -6.84
N ASP A 222 11.77 -11.51 -7.08
CA ASP A 222 11.99 -12.51 -6.02
C ASP A 222 13.02 -12.04 -5.00
N HIS A 223 14.07 -11.36 -5.44
CA HIS A 223 15.08 -10.83 -4.53
C HIS A 223 14.47 -9.76 -3.61
N LEU A 224 13.73 -8.81 -4.18
CA LEU A 224 13.10 -7.73 -3.42
C LEU A 224 12.02 -8.24 -2.45
N LEU A 225 11.21 -9.21 -2.88
CA LEU A 225 10.17 -9.80 -2.04
C LEU A 225 10.76 -10.61 -0.91
N ASN A 226 11.83 -11.39 -1.14
CA ASN A 226 12.51 -12.12 -0.08
C ASN A 226 13.13 -11.17 0.96
N GLN A 227 13.75 -10.07 0.51
CA GLN A 227 14.29 -9.04 1.43
C GLN A 227 13.18 -8.35 2.23
N TRP A 228 12.06 -8.01 1.58
CA TRP A 228 10.89 -7.46 2.27
C TRP A 228 10.38 -8.43 3.34
N LEU A 229 10.14 -9.70 2.97
CA LEU A 229 9.59 -10.72 3.86
C LEU A 229 10.52 -11.04 5.03
N GLN A 230 11.84 -11.02 4.80
CA GLN A 230 12.83 -11.14 5.88
C GLN A 230 12.63 -10.06 6.94
N LEU A 231 12.39 -8.81 6.53
CA LEU A 231 12.18 -7.69 7.45
C LEU A 231 10.78 -7.70 8.07
N SER A 232 9.75 -7.95 7.27
CA SER A 232 8.37 -7.89 7.73
C SER A 232 8.01 -9.05 8.67
N SER A 233 8.77 -10.15 8.62
CA SER A 233 8.68 -11.23 9.61
C SER A 233 8.98 -10.77 11.04
N GLN A 234 9.81 -9.73 11.20
CA GLN A 234 10.09 -9.11 12.49
C GLN A 234 9.06 -8.02 12.78
N ASP A 235 8.96 -7.04 11.90
CA ASP A 235 7.97 -5.96 11.95
C ASP A 235 7.80 -5.33 10.56
N VAL A 236 6.55 -5.16 10.12
CA VAL A 236 6.22 -4.53 8.82
C VAL A 236 6.75 -3.10 8.71
N LEU A 237 6.94 -2.40 9.84
CA LEU A 237 7.52 -1.07 9.86
C LEU A 237 8.99 -1.07 9.41
N LEU A 238 9.75 -2.13 9.72
CA LEU A 238 11.14 -2.27 9.26
C LEU A 238 11.19 -2.45 7.75
N ALA A 239 10.29 -3.28 7.20
CA ALA A 239 10.16 -3.49 5.76
C ALA A 239 9.70 -2.21 5.04
N PHE A 240 8.76 -1.46 5.64
CA PHE A 240 8.36 -0.16 5.14
C PHE A 240 9.55 0.82 5.10
N PHE A 241 10.26 0.98 6.21
CA PHE A 241 11.42 1.87 6.30
C PHE A 241 12.50 1.49 5.27
N TRP A 242 12.74 0.19 5.10
CA TRP A 242 13.61 -0.34 4.07
C TRP A 242 13.17 0.05 2.66
N SER A 243 11.89 -0.07 2.33
CA SER A 243 11.39 0.30 0.99
C SER A 243 11.57 1.79 0.69
N VAL A 244 11.40 2.66 1.70
CA VAL A 244 11.65 4.11 1.57
C VAL A 244 13.14 4.36 1.31
N SER A 245 14.01 3.70 2.07
CA SER A 245 15.47 3.83 1.96
C SER A 245 16.00 3.31 0.62
N LEU A 246 15.48 2.16 0.18
CA LEU A 246 15.78 1.57 -1.12
C LEU A 246 15.40 2.54 -2.24
N LEU A 247 14.18 3.09 -2.21
CA LEU A 247 13.72 4.01 -3.24
C LEU A 247 14.56 5.29 -3.25
N HIS A 248 14.87 5.86 -2.09
CA HIS A 248 15.77 7.03 -1.97
C HIS A 248 17.15 6.78 -2.59
N ASN A 249 17.75 5.60 -2.33
CA ASN A 249 19.05 5.27 -2.90
C ASN A 249 18.99 5.08 -4.42
N THR A 250 17.89 4.52 -4.94
CA THR A 250 17.73 4.37 -6.40
C THR A 250 17.53 5.72 -7.09
N THR A 251 16.79 6.66 -6.50
CA THR A 251 16.55 7.99 -7.10
C THR A 251 17.81 8.86 -7.05
N LYS A 252 18.65 8.72 -6.01
CA LYS A 252 19.94 9.41 -5.92
C LYS A 252 20.93 8.96 -7.01
N LYS A 253 20.88 7.70 -7.44
CA LYS A 253 21.76 7.16 -8.50
C LYS A 253 21.35 7.56 -9.91
N THR A 254 20.10 7.96 -10.10
CA THR A 254 19.56 8.34 -11.42
C THR A 254 19.68 9.83 -11.74
N ASN A 255 19.94 10.66 -10.73
CA ASN A 255 20.15 12.11 -10.85
C ASN A 255 21.64 12.43 -10.75
#